data_AF-A0A660U4D1-F1
#
_entry.id   AF-A0A660U4D1-F1
#
_cell.length_a   1.000
_cell.length_b   1.000
_cell.length_c   1.000
_cell.angle_alpha   90.00
_cell.angle_beta   90.00
_cell.angle_gamma   90.00
#
_symmetry.space_group_name_H-M   'P 1'
#
loop_
_entity.id
_entity.type
_entity.pdbx_description
1 polymer ?
#
loop_
_entity_poly.entity_id
_entity_poly.type
_entity_poly.pdbx_seq_one_letter_code
_entity_poly.pdbx_strand_id
1 'polypeptide(L)'
;IEYFKDTDLLITPGNREDLILAAVSGQVSGISDEYGIKGIILTGGVMPDKTVMKFVEKSNIPVLLVESHTYETAQKVNNLMVKIRPEDTEKIKEAENLIQEHVDIERILERLKKLKK
;
A
#
# COMPACT_ATOMS: atom_id res chain seq x y z
N ILE A 1 -3.09 -21.62 1.61
CA ILE A 1 -2.69 -20.27 2.08
C ILE A 1 -2.47 -19.45 0.81
N GLU A 2 -3.56 -19.17 0.09
CA GLU A 2 -3.52 -18.57 -1.25
C GLU A 2 -4.43 -17.33 -1.29
N TYR A 3 -4.42 -16.55 -0.19
CA TYR A 3 -5.31 -15.40 0.00
C TYR A 3 -4.56 -14.07 0.11
N PHE A 4 -3.27 -14.08 0.45
CA PHE A 4 -2.43 -12.88 0.52
C PHE A 4 -1.45 -12.84 -0.64
N LYS A 5 -1.44 -11.72 -1.36
CA LYS A 5 -0.53 -11.41 -2.45
C LYS A 5 0.46 -10.33 -1.99
N ASP A 6 1.59 -10.24 -2.68
CA ASP A 6 2.68 -9.31 -2.33
C ASP A 6 2.29 -7.82 -2.31
N THR A 7 1.11 -7.43 -2.81
CA THR A 7 0.66 -6.03 -2.80
C THR A 7 -0.48 -5.77 -1.83
N ASP A 8 -0.83 -6.74 -1.00
CA ASP A 8 -2.00 -6.62 -0.13
C ASP A 8 -1.72 -5.81 1.14
N LEU A 9 -2.79 -5.18 1.64
CA LEU A 9 -2.87 -4.48 2.91
C LEU A 9 -3.97 -5.13 3.75
N LEU A 10 -3.64 -5.66 4.92
CA LEU A 10 -4.64 -6.26 5.80
C LEU A 10 -5.33 -5.17 6.63
N ILE A 11 -6.66 -5.09 6.57
CA ILE A 11 -7.46 -4.22 7.43
C ILE A 11 -8.39 -5.10 8.26
N THR A 12 -8.19 -5.14 9.58
CA THR A 12 -8.92 -6.06 10.47
C THR A 12 -9.01 -5.52 11.90
N PRO A 13 -10.04 -5.88 12.69
CA PRO A 13 -10.03 -5.59 14.13
C PRO A 13 -8.84 -6.25 14.83
N GLY A 14 -8.28 -5.61 15.87
CA GLY A 14 -7.13 -6.15 16.60
C GLY A 14 -7.36 -7.47 17.33
N ASN A 15 -8.61 -7.82 17.63
CA ASN A 15 -8.97 -9.11 18.23
C ASN A 15 -9.08 -10.27 17.21
N ARG A 16 -8.86 -10.01 15.92
CA ARG A 16 -8.81 -11.05 14.87
C ARG A 16 -7.40 -11.59 14.71
N GLU A 17 -6.92 -12.17 15.80
CA GLU A 17 -5.56 -12.71 15.93
C GLU A 17 -5.25 -13.83 14.94
N ASP A 18 -6.25 -14.60 14.53
CA ASP A 18 -6.16 -15.61 13.48
C ASP A 18 -5.67 -15.02 12.15
N LEU A 19 -6.24 -13.87 11.75
CA LEU A 19 -5.87 -13.17 10.52
C LEU A 19 -4.50 -12.50 10.64
N ILE A 20 -4.21 -11.92 11.81
CA ILE A 20 -2.92 -11.27 12.08
C ILE A 20 -1.79 -12.29 12.08
N LEU A 21 -1.97 -13.45 12.71
CA LEU A 21 -0.98 -14.52 12.72
C LEU A 21 -0.78 -15.11 11.32
N ALA A 22 -1.87 -15.32 10.56
CA ALA A 22 -1.78 -15.75 9.17
C ALA A 22 -0.95 -14.76 8.34
N ALA A 23 -1.18 -13.46 8.51
CA ALA A 23 -0.46 -12.39 7.82
C ALA A 23 1.05 -12.40 8.10
N VAL A 24 1.44 -12.49 9.37
CA VAL A 24 2.86 -12.43 9.76
C VAL A 24 3.59 -13.75 9.53
N SER A 25 2.87 -14.88 9.45
CA SER A 25 3.48 -16.21 9.30
C SER A 25 4.29 -16.37 8.00
N GLY A 26 3.86 -15.73 6.90
CA GLY A 26 4.55 -15.78 5.61
C GLY A 26 5.92 -15.09 5.67
N GLN A 27 5.96 -13.91 6.29
CA GLN A 27 7.17 -13.11 6.45
C GLN A 27 8.18 -13.77 7.41
N VAL A 28 7.69 -14.37 8.50
CA VAL A 28 8.54 -15.01 9.53
C VAL A 28 9.17 -16.32 9.03
N SER A 29 8.51 -17.02 8.12
CA SER A 29 8.96 -18.35 7.66
C SER A 29 9.99 -18.29 6.52
N GLY A 30 10.27 -17.12 5.95
CA GLY A 30 11.25 -16.96 4.86
C GLY A 30 10.86 -17.68 3.55
N ILE A 31 9.59 -18.03 3.38
CA ILE A 31 9.06 -18.83 2.25
C ILE A 31 8.75 -17.91 1.06
N SER A 32 9.73 -17.09 0.67
CA SER A 32 9.74 -16.21 -0.52
C SER A 32 9.17 -14.80 -0.32
N ASP A 33 9.91 -13.81 -0.82
CA ASP A 33 9.52 -12.38 -0.91
C ASP A 33 8.31 -12.12 -1.83
N GLU A 34 7.73 -13.16 -2.43
CA GLU A 34 6.56 -13.12 -3.32
C GLU A 34 5.21 -13.28 -2.57
N TYR A 35 5.23 -13.72 -1.30
CA TYR A 35 4.02 -14.00 -0.53
C TYR A 35 4.07 -13.33 0.84
N GLY A 36 3.61 -12.08 0.89
CA GLY A 36 3.57 -11.32 2.13
C GLY A 36 2.67 -10.10 2.05
N ILE A 37 2.10 -9.72 3.18
CA ILE A 37 1.32 -8.48 3.29
C ILE A 37 2.29 -7.32 3.52
N LYS A 38 2.13 -6.20 2.83
CA LYS A 38 3.04 -5.03 2.98
C LYS A 38 2.68 -4.12 4.15
N GLY A 39 1.54 -4.35 4.79
CA GLY A 39 1.12 -3.60 5.97
C GLY A 39 -0.12 -4.19 6.64
N ILE A 40 -0.35 -3.78 7.89
CA ILE A 40 -1.53 -4.13 8.67
C ILE A 40 -2.14 -2.87 9.27
N ILE A 41 -3.45 -2.71 9.16
CA ILE A 41 -4.23 -1.71 9.88
C ILE A 41 -5.18 -2.42 10.84
N LEU A 42 -4.96 -2.19 12.14
CA LEU A 42 -5.79 -2.68 13.23
C LEU A 42 -6.88 -1.65 13.54
N THR A 43 -8.14 -2.08 13.52
CA THR A 43 -9.30 -1.19 13.62
C THR A 43 -10.01 -1.29 14.97
N GLY A 44 -10.81 -0.27 15.29
CA GLY A 44 -11.62 -0.20 16.50
C GLY A 44 -10.86 0.04 17.79
N GLY A 45 -9.62 0.53 17.73
CA GLY A 45 -8.80 0.82 18.92
C GLY A 45 -8.39 -0.42 19.72
N VAL A 46 -8.59 -1.61 19.16
CA VAL A 46 -8.30 -2.88 19.83
C VAL A 46 -6.86 -3.29 19.56
N MET A 47 -6.09 -3.49 20.63
CA MET A 47 -4.74 -4.05 20.54
C MET A 47 -4.82 -5.59 20.62
N PRO A 48 -4.05 -6.35 19.81
CA PRO A 48 -3.94 -7.80 19.94
C PRO A 48 -3.31 -8.20 21.28
N ASP A 49 -3.45 -9.46 21.67
CA ASP A 49 -2.73 -9.97 22.85
C ASP A 49 -1.21 -9.80 22.71
N LYS A 50 -0.54 -9.68 23.86
CA LYS A 50 0.91 -9.53 23.96
C LYS A 50 1.68 -10.61 23.21
N THR A 51 1.14 -11.82 23.13
CA THR A 51 1.76 -12.94 22.43
C THR A 51 1.76 -12.69 20.92
N VAL A 52 0.62 -12.27 20.37
CA VAL A 52 0.49 -11.91 18.94
C VAL A 52 1.34 -10.70 18.61
N MET A 53 1.37 -9.70 19.49
CA MET A 53 2.21 -8.52 19.31
C MET A 53 3.70 -8.85 19.18
N LYS A 54 4.22 -9.83 19.92
CA LYS A 54 5.61 -10.29 19.75
C LYS A 54 5.88 -10.88 18.37
N PHE A 55 4.90 -11.51 17.74
CA PHE A 55 5.05 -12.02 16.37
C PHE A 55 5.00 -10.89 15.34
N VAL A 56 4.11 -9.91 15.55
CA VAL A 56 4.03 -8.70 14.72
C VAL A 56 5.34 -7.90 14.77
N GLU A 57 5.92 -7.69 15.95
CA GLU A 57 7.20 -6.99 16.10
C GLU A 57 8.34 -7.71 15.38
N LYS A 58 8.32 -9.05 15.35
CA LYS A 58 9.34 -9.86 14.66
C LYS A 58 9.16 -9.92 13.15
N SER A 59 7.97 -9.65 12.62
CA SER A 59 7.70 -9.74 11.19
C SER A 59 8.25 -8.55 10.39
N ASN A 60 8.59 -7.44 11.06
CA ASN A 60 9.02 -6.19 10.42
C ASN A 60 7.97 -5.62 9.43
N ILE A 61 6.70 -6.03 9.55
CA ILE A 61 5.58 -5.48 8.77
C ILE A 61 5.11 -4.19 9.44
N PRO A 62 4.95 -3.07 8.71
CA PRO A 62 4.37 -1.84 9.26
C PRO A 62 2.94 -2.08 9.76
N VAL A 63 2.67 -1.67 11.01
CA VAL A 63 1.34 -1.79 11.63
C VAL A 63 0.83 -0.45 12.13
N LEU A 64 -0.42 -0.13 11.83
CA LEU A 64 -1.14 1.06 12.32
C LEU A 64 -2.35 0.63 13.15
N LEU A 65 -2.56 1.29 14.30
CA LEU A 65 -3.78 1.14 15.09
C LEU A 65 -4.66 2.38 14.90
N VAL A 66 -5.94 2.18 14.59
CA VAL A 66 -6.92 3.24 14.39
C VAL A 66 -8.20 2.99 15.18
N GLU A 67 -8.82 4.07 15.64
CA GLU A 67 -10.10 4.02 16.39
C GLU A 67 -11.31 3.71 15.49
N SER A 68 -11.24 4.03 14.19
CA SER A 68 -12.33 3.79 13.24
C SER A 68 -12.57 2.30 13.03
N HIS A 69 -13.83 1.92 12.80
CA HIS A 69 -14.17 0.52 12.51
C HIS A 69 -13.69 0.10 11.11
N THR A 70 -13.73 -1.21 10.83
CA THR A 70 -13.15 -1.81 9.61
C THR A 70 -13.67 -1.19 8.33
N TYR A 71 -15.00 -1.07 8.17
CA TYR A 71 -15.58 -0.50 6.95
C TYR A 71 -15.18 0.96 6.71
N GLU A 72 -15.22 1.81 7.73
CA GLU A 72 -14.82 3.22 7.62
C GLU A 72 -13.34 3.35 7.27
N THR A 73 -12.49 2.55 7.91
CA THR A 73 -11.05 2.51 7.62
C THR A 73 -10.79 2.09 6.18
N ALA A 74 -11.44 1.02 5.71
CA ALA A 74 -11.32 0.55 4.34
C ALA A 74 -11.80 1.61 3.33
N GLN A 75 -12.90 2.31 3.61
CA GLN A 75 -13.38 3.44 2.79
C GLN A 75 -12.37 4.59 2.73
N LYS A 76 -11.79 4.98 3.88
CA LYS A 76 -10.75 6.02 3.93
C LYS A 76 -9.54 5.64 3.08
N VAL A 77 -9.06 4.40 3.21
CA VAL A 77 -7.94 3.88 2.43
C VAL A 77 -8.28 3.84 0.93
N ASN A 78 -9.47 3.33 0.57
CA ASN A 78 -9.91 3.26 -0.82
C ASN A 78 -10.05 4.64 -1.48
N ASN A 79 -10.42 5.66 -0.69
CA ASN A 79 -10.60 7.02 -1.17
C ASN A 79 -9.30 7.85 -1.10
N LEU A 80 -8.16 7.26 -0.74
CA LEU A 80 -6.86 7.92 -0.80
C LEU A 80 -6.49 8.24 -2.24
N MET A 81 -6.64 9.50 -2.62
CA MET A 81 -6.11 10.00 -3.89
C MET A 81 -4.66 10.48 -3.67
N VAL A 82 -3.70 9.69 -4.14
CA VAL A 82 -2.29 10.10 -4.13
C VAL A 82 -2.05 11.04 -5.31
N LYS A 83 -1.86 12.32 -5.01
CA LYS A 83 -1.45 13.32 -6.00
C LYS A 83 0.05 13.57 -5.88
N ILE A 84 0.71 13.79 -7.01
CA ILE A 84 2.06 14.36 -7.04
C ILE A 84 1.94 15.81 -6.57
N ARG A 85 2.61 16.13 -5.47
CA ARG A 85 2.68 17.49 -4.92
C ARG A 85 3.91 18.22 -5.48
N PRO A 86 3.92 19.56 -5.51
CA PRO A 86 5.10 20.32 -5.96
C PRO A 86 6.40 19.96 -5.22
N GLU A 87 6.28 19.57 -3.95
CA GLU A 87 7.39 19.10 -3.11
C GLU A 87 7.85 17.66 -3.38
N ASP A 88 7.08 16.85 -4.12
CA ASP A 88 7.41 15.44 -4.42
C ASP A 88 8.44 15.32 -5.57
N THR A 89 9.64 15.88 -5.39
CA THR A 89 10.66 16.00 -6.45
C THR A 89 11.00 14.66 -7.12
N GLU A 90 11.07 13.57 -6.36
CA GLU A 90 11.32 12.22 -6.90
C GLU A 90 10.18 11.72 -7.79
N LYS A 91 8.92 11.89 -7.36
CA LYS A 91 7.76 11.48 -8.17
C LYS A 91 7.62 12.33 -9.43
N ILE A 92 7.93 13.62 -9.34
CA ILE A 92 7.95 14.52 -10.50
C ILE A 92 8.96 14.03 -11.53
N LYS A 93 10.19 13.77 -11.09
CA LYS A 93 11.26 13.30 -11.98
C LYS A 93 10.92 11.96 -12.63
N GLU A 94 10.33 11.04 -11.88
CA GLU A 94 9.91 9.75 -12.44
C GLU A 94 8.79 9.91 -13.47
N ALA A 95 7.83 10.81 -13.21
CA ALA A 95 6.79 11.15 -14.19
C ALA A 95 7.39 11.75 -15.47
N GLU A 96 8.39 12.63 -15.36
CA GLU A 96 9.11 13.18 -16.52
C GLU A 96 9.80 12.08 -17.33
N ASN A 97 10.50 11.15 -16.67
CA ASN A 97 11.16 10.01 -17.32
C ASN A 97 10.15 9.15 -18.09
N LEU A 98 9.05 8.77 -17.45
CA LEU A 98 8.00 7.95 -18.05
C LEU A 98 7.40 8.61 -19.29
N ILE A 99 7.18 9.94 -19.24
CA ILE A 99 6.69 10.72 -20.38
C ILE A 99 7.72 10.71 -21.51
N GLN A 100 8.99 10.95 -21.23
CA GLN A 100 10.05 10.96 -22.25
C GLN A 100 10.20 9.59 -22.93
N GLU A 101 10.03 8.49 -22.19
CA GLU A 101 10.18 7.14 -22.71
C GLU A 101 8.96 6.68 -23.54
N HIS A 102 7.75 7.05 -23.11
CA HIS A 102 6.52 6.46 -23.67
C HIS A 102 5.67 7.42 -24.50
N VAL A 103 6.01 8.70 -24.55
CA VAL A 103 5.22 9.72 -25.27
C VAL A 103 6.06 10.37 -26.37
N ASP A 104 5.57 10.31 -27.60
CA ASP A 104 6.14 11.03 -28.75
C ASP A 104 5.81 12.53 -28.67
N ILE A 105 6.62 13.25 -27.89
CA ILE A 105 6.46 14.68 -27.64
C ILE A 105 6.56 15.49 -28.94
N GLU A 106 7.45 15.10 -29.85
CA GLU A 106 7.64 15.80 -31.12
C GLU A 106 6.37 15.77 -31.96
N ARG A 107 5.78 14.59 -32.14
CA ARG A 107 4.51 14.43 -32.87
C ARG A 107 3.36 15.22 -32.26
N ILE A 108 3.29 15.30 -30.92
CA ILE A 108 2.27 16.12 -30.24
C ILE A 108 2.47 17.60 -30.56
N LEU A 109 3.71 18.10 -30.44
CA LEU A 109 4.05 19.49 -30.73
C LEU A 109 3.78 19.86 -32.19
N GLU A 110 4.07 18.97 -33.13
CA GLU A 110 3.76 19.17 -34.54
C GLU A 110 2.26 19.32 -34.80
N ARG A 111 1.43 18.45 -34.19
CA ARG A 111 -0.02 18.50 -34.33
C ARG A 111 -0.61 19.77 -33.71
N LEU A 112 -0.11 20.18 -32.55
CA LEU A 112 -0.55 21.42 -31.89
C LEU A 112 -0.27 22.66 -32.74
N LYS A 113 0.88 22.72 -33.43
CA LYS A 113 1.21 23.83 -34.34
C LYS A 113 0.28 23.88 -35.56
N LYS A 114 -0.12 22.73 -36.10
CA LYS A 114 -1.06 22.65 -37.23
C LYS A 114 -2.47 23.13 -36.87
N LEU A 115 -2.91 22.96 -35.62
CA LEU A 115 -4.24 23.40 -35.15
C LEU A 115 -4.34 24.92 -34.93
N LYS A 116 -3.21 25.64 -34.82
CA LYS A 116 -3.17 27.11 -34.69
C LYS A 116 -3.09 27.85 -36.03
N LYS A 117 -3.19 27.13 -37.15
CA LYS A 117 -3.25 27.66 -38.52
C LYS A 117 -4.66 27.50 -39.05
#